data_AF-A0A562UPR5-F1
#
_entry.id   AF-A0A562UPR5-F1
#
_cell.length_a   1.000
_cell.length_b   1.000
_cell.length_c   1.000
_cell.angle_alpha   90.00
_cell.angle_beta   90.00
_cell.angle_gamma   90.00
#
_symmetry.space_group_name_H-M   'P 1'
#
loop_
_entity.id
_entity.type
_entity.pdbx_description
1 polymer ?
#
loop_
_entity_poly.entity_id
_entity_poly.type
_entity_poly.pdbx_seq_one_letter_code
_entity_poly.pdbx_strand_id
1 'polypeptide(L)'
;MADDAGSPLVLPEGSWWDWEIIACDPVRLRLAAGYDLTYHHGLELVFHEPEFVACPTSFHDPVFRAPTETERTRLVNGLAEPPPVLVAFDADANGAEPIPCLIAAGRLEVVHQLVTRNP
;
A
#
# COMPACT_ATOMS: atom_id res chain seq x y z
N MET A 1 12.68 19.68 9.97
CA MET A 1 11.89 19.55 8.73
C MET A 1 11.88 18.08 8.37
N ALA A 2 10.97 17.31 8.96
CA ALA A 2 10.68 15.90 8.64
C ALA A 2 9.46 15.50 9.48
N ASP A 3 8.27 15.78 8.98
CA ASP A 3 7.01 15.30 9.56
C ASP A 3 6.04 15.03 8.41
N ASP A 4 6.42 14.07 7.55
CA ASP A 4 5.52 13.51 6.53
C ASP A 4 5.27 12.00 6.76
N ALA A 5 5.93 11.39 7.75
CA ALA A 5 5.65 10.00 8.14
C ALA A 5 4.32 9.86 8.92
N GLY A 6 3.54 10.93 9.06
CA GLY A 6 2.37 11.05 9.95
C GLY A 6 1.01 11.06 9.27
N SER A 7 0.95 11.44 7.99
CA SER A 7 -0.29 11.75 7.30
C SER A 7 -0.85 10.54 6.53
N PRO A 8 -2.18 10.44 6.37
CA PRO A 8 -2.77 9.43 5.49
C PRO A 8 -2.31 9.64 4.04
N LEU A 9 -2.08 8.54 3.32
CA LEU A 9 -1.82 8.59 1.88
C LEU A 9 -3.04 9.15 1.14
N VAL A 10 -2.85 10.21 0.36
CA VAL A 10 -3.89 10.78 -0.50
C VAL A 10 -3.72 10.25 -1.91
N LEU A 11 -4.76 9.60 -2.42
CA LEU A 11 -4.80 9.06 -3.78
C LEU A 11 -5.44 10.05 -4.75
N PRO A 12 -5.11 9.97 -6.05
CA PRO A 12 -5.86 10.66 -7.08
C PRO A 12 -7.33 10.23 -7.09
N GLU A 13 -8.23 11.09 -7.58
CA GLU A 13 -9.63 10.72 -7.76
C GLU A 13 -9.76 9.54 -8.73
N GLY A 14 -10.65 8.60 -8.39
CA GLY A 14 -10.99 7.45 -9.23
C GLY A 14 -11.65 6.32 -8.46
N SER A 15 -12.07 5.28 -9.17
CA SER A 15 -12.72 4.10 -8.58
C SER A 15 -11.68 3.04 -8.23
N TRP A 16 -10.99 3.24 -7.12
CA TRP A 16 -9.91 2.36 -6.62
C TRP A 16 -10.43 1.42 -5.53
N TRP A 17 -11.38 0.54 -5.86
CA TRP A 17 -11.97 -0.36 -4.87
C TRP A 17 -11.38 -1.76 -4.92
N ASP A 18 -10.89 -2.23 -6.08
CA ASP A 18 -10.23 -3.54 -6.21
C ASP A 18 -8.70 -3.36 -6.26
N TRP A 19 -7.98 -4.17 -5.47
CA TRP A 19 -6.54 -4.04 -5.27
C TRP A 19 -5.82 -5.40 -5.29
N GLU A 20 -4.63 -5.42 -5.88
CA GLU A 20 -3.79 -6.63 -5.96
C GLU A 20 -2.30 -6.30 -5.93
N ILE A 21 -1.51 -7.14 -5.25
CA ILE A 21 -0.05 -7.20 -5.38
C ILE A 21 0.31 -7.81 -6.74
N ILE A 22 0.79 -6.99 -7.68
CA ILE A 22 1.18 -7.45 -9.02
C ILE A 22 2.68 -7.75 -9.15
N ALA A 23 3.48 -7.27 -8.21
CA ALA A 23 4.90 -7.61 -8.10
C ALA A 23 5.34 -7.45 -6.64
N CYS A 24 6.15 -8.38 -6.15
CA CYS A 24 6.78 -8.31 -4.84
C CYS A 24 8.14 -8.99 -4.90
N ASP A 25 9.18 -8.18 -4.84
CA ASP A 25 10.58 -8.59 -4.83
C ASP A 25 11.38 -7.68 -3.88
N PRO A 26 12.66 -8.00 -3.57
CA PRO A 26 13.46 -7.19 -2.63
C PRO A 26 13.67 -5.73 -3.05
N VAL A 27 13.45 -5.39 -4.32
CA VAL A 27 13.63 -4.04 -4.87
C VAL A 27 12.31 -3.29 -4.93
N ARG A 28 11.20 -3.97 -5.22
CA ARG A 28 9.89 -3.33 -5.43
C ARG A 28 8.71 -4.17 -4.94
N LEU A 29 7.76 -3.48 -4.34
CA LEU A 29 6.38 -3.93 -4.17
C LEU A 29 5.48 -3.04 -5.03
N ARG A 30 4.59 -3.65 -5.83
CA ARG A 30 3.61 -2.94 -6.65
C ARG A 30 2.20 -3.39 -6.31
N LEU A 31 1.37 -2.43 -5.89
CA LEU A 31 -0.06 -2.60 -5.75
C LEU A 31 -0.74 -1.98 -6.96
N ALA A 32 -1.61 -2.72 -7.64
CA ALA A 32 -2.47 -2.21 -8.69
C ALA A 32 -3.87 -1.96 -8.15
N ALA A 33 -4.53 -0.89 -8.59
CA ALA A 33 -5.92 -0.60 -8.26
C ALA A 33 -6.78 -0.25 -9.45
N GLY A 34 -8.06 -0.62 -9.37
CA GLY A 34 -9.06 -0.34 -10.38
C GLY A 34 -10.47 -0.58 -9.89
N TYR A 35 -11.42 -0.41 -10.81
CA TYR A 35 -12.80 -0.84 -10.59
C TYR A 35 -12.98 -2.34 -10.82
N ASP A 36 -12.13 -2.94 -11.64
CA ASP A 36 -12.05 -4.37 -11.88
C ASP A 36 -10.65 -4.62 -12.40
N LEU A 37 -9.92 -5.56 -11.80
CA LEU A 37 -8.56 -5.87 -12.17
C LEU A 37 -8.45 -6.94 -13.27
N THR A 38 -9.57 -7.37 -13.88
CA THR A 38 -9.57 -8.43 -14.90
C THR A 38 -8.76 -8.06 -16.15
N TYR A 39 -8.90 -6.83 -16.67
CA TYR A 39 -8.30 -6.45 -17.96
C TYR A 39 -7.35 -5.26 -17.88
N HIS A 40 -7.49 -4.41 -16.87
CA HIS A 40 -6.68 -3.23 -16.71
C HIS A 40 -6.71 -2.75 -15.27
N HIS A 41 -5.76 -1.89 -14.93
CA HIS A 41 -5.80 -1.09 -13.71
C HIS A 41 -5.45 0.35 -14.05
N GLY A 42 -5.94 1.28 -13.23
CA GLY A 42 -5.76 2.72 -13.47
C GLY A 42 -4.78 3.37 -12.50
N LEU A 43 -4.47 2.72 -11.39
CA LEU A 43 -3.60 3.24 -10.34
C LEU A 43 -2.57 2.19 -9.97
N GLU A 44 -1.34 2.62 -9.70
CA GLU A 44 -0.35 1.81 -9.01
C GLU A 44 0.26 2.55 -7.82
N LEU A 45 0.50 1.82 -6.74
CA LEU A 45 1.40 2.22 -5.67
C LEU A 45 2.68 1.41 -5.79
N VAL A 46 3.78 2.09 -6.10
CA VAL A 46 5.10 1.48 -6.25
C VAL A 46 5.95 1.83 -5.04
N PHE A 47 6.15 0.84 -4.18
CA PHE A 47 7.03 0.93 -3.03
C PHE A 47 8.41 0.45 -3.44
N HIS A 48 9.42 1.29 -3.30
CA HIS A 48 10.80 0.95 -3.56
C HIS A 48 11.51 0.58 -2.28
N GLU A 49 12.35 -0.45 -2.35
CA GLU A 49 13.10 -0.98 -1.20
C GLU A 49 12.12 -1.33 -0.06
N PRO A 50 11.16 -2.26 -0.29
CA PRO A 50 10.21 -2.65 0.74
C PRO A 50 10.93 -3.35 1.89
N GLU A 51 10.78 -2.82 3.09
CA GLU A 51 11.42 -3.36 4.31
C GLU A 51 10.44 -4.20 5.14
N PHE A 52 9.14 -3.88 5.04
CA PHE A 52 8.09 -4.60 5.74
C PHE A 52 6.80 -4.56 4.93
N VAL A 53 6.14 -5.72 4.81
CA VAL A 53 4.85 -5.87 4.13
C VAL A 53 3.94 -6.75 4.97
N ALA A 54 2.89 -6.15 5.53
CA ALA A 54 1.76 -6.86 6.13
C ALA A 54 0.50 -6.43 5.39
N CYS A 55 0.18 -7.15 4.31
CA CYS A 55 -0.96 -6.89 3.44
C CYS A 55 -1.32 -8.19 2.72
N PRO A 56 -2.61 -8.52 2.53
CA PRO A 56 -3.01 -9.63 1.69
C PRO A 56 -2.60 -9.40 0.23
N THR A 57 -2.53 -10.47 -0.57
CA THR A 57 -2.20 -10.36 -1.99
C THR A 57 -3.30 -9.67 -2.80
N SER A 58 -4.56 -9.77 -2.37
CA SER A 58 -5.71 -9.12 -3.00
C SER A 58 -6.68 -8.65 -1.91
N PHE A 59 -7.30 -7.49 -2.10
CA PHE A 59 -8.20 -6.88 -1.12
C PHE A 59 -9.07 -5.81 -1.77
N HIS A 60 -10.08 -5.34 -1.03
CA HIS A 60 -11.00 -4.31 -1.49
C HIS A 60 -11.10 -3.13 -0.52
N ASP A 61 -11.59 -2.01 -1.05
CA ASP A 61 -12.00 -0.81 -0.31
C ASP A 61 -11.01 -0.34 0.76
N PRO A 62 -9.71 -0.12 0.43
CA PRO A 62 -8.74 0.30 1.43
C PRO A 62 -9.03 1.70 1.96
N VAL A 63 -9.03 1.83 3.27
CA VAL A 63 -9.12 3.11 3.98
C VAL A 63 -7.74 3.50 4.48
N PHE A 64 -7.06 4.37 3.74
CA PHE A 64 -5.75 4.88 4.12
C PHE A 64 -5.85 5.83 5.32
N ARG A 65 -5.02 5.56 6.33
CA ARG A 65 -5.01 6.31 7.59
C ARG A 65 -3.59 6.59 8.05
N ALA A 66 -3.46 7.52 9.00
CA ALA A 66 -2.21 7.69 9.71
C ALA A 66 -1.83 6.38 10.44
N PRO A 67 -0.55 5.96 10.38
CA PRO A 67 -0.06 4.85 11.19
C PRO A 67 -0.17 5.15 12.68
N THR A 68 -0.69 4.20 13.45
CA THR A 68 -0.79 4.28 14.92
C THR A 68 0.59 4.21 15.57
N GLU A 69 0.70 4.68 16.82
CA GLU A 69 1.94 4.60 17.59
C GLU A 69 2.40 3.14 17.81
N THR A 70 1.46 2.21 17.99
CA THR A 70 1.75 0.77 18.12
C THR A 70 2.36 0.21 16.82
N GLU A 71 1.79 0.54 15.66
CA GLU A 71 2.32 0.11 14.36
C GLU A 71 3.72 0.69 14.11
N ARG A 72 3.95 1.96 14.46
CA ARG A 72 5.28 2.60 14.38
C ARG A 72 6.30 1.91 15.28
N THR A 73 5.93 1.68 16.53
CA THR A 73 6.81 1.05 17.53
C THR A 73 7.19 -0.37 17.12
N ARG A 74 6.24 -1.12 16.54
CA ARG A 74 6.50 -2.47 16.01
C ARG A 74 7.59 -2.46 14.93
N LEU A 75 7.62 -1.42 14.08
CA LEU A 75 8.64 -1.29 13.03
C LEU A 75 9.98 -0.80 13.57
N VAL A 76 10.00 0.18 14.47
CA VAL A 76 11.24 0.68 15.09
C VAL A 76 11.99 -0.44 15.84
N ASN A 77 11.27 -1.39 16.42
CA ASN A 77 11.89 -2.54 17.10
C ASN A 77 12.40 -3.63 16.14
N GLY A 78 11.95 -3.63 14.88
CA GLY A 78 12.30 -4.64 13.88
C GLY A 78 13.27 -4.15 12.80
N LEU A 79 13.36 -2.84 12.58
CA LEU A 79 14.19 -2.20 11.55
C LEU A 79 15.36 -1.45 12.19
N ALA A 80 16.49 -1.41 11.48
CA ALA A 80 17.69 -0.72 11.96
C ALA A 80 17.51 0.82 12.03
N GLU A 81 16.70 1.35 11.12
CA GLU A 81 16.35 2.77 11.04
C GLU A 81 14.85 2.93 10.73
N PRO A 82 14.22 4.06 11.13
CA PRO A 82 12.83 4.30 10.79
C PRO A 82 12.67 4.47 9.27
N PRO A 83 11.76 3.74 8.63
CA PRO A 83 11.56 3.83 7.19
C PRO A 83 11.03 5.22 6.82
N PRO A 84 11.49 5.83 5.71
CA PRO A 84 11.03 7.14 5.28
C PRO A 84 9.57 7.12 4.82
N VAL A 85 9.06 5.96 4.37
CA VAL A 85 7.66 5.76 4.01
C VAL A 85 7.03 4.71 4.91
N LEU A 86 5.89 5.06 5.51
CA LEU A 86 5.05 4.16 6.27
C LEU A 86 3.58 4.37 5.90
N VAL A 87 2.98 3.38 5.25
CA VAL A 87 1.57 3.43 4.82
C VAL A 87 0.76 2.43 5.63
N ALA A 88 -0.25 2.94 6.32
CA ALA A 88 -1.24 2.14 7.05
C ALA A 88 -2.61 2.30 6.41
N PHE A 89 -3.34 1.20 6.30
CA PHE A 89 -4.70 1.19 5.78
C PHE A 89 -5.46 -0.02 6.31
N ASP A 90 -6.77 0.08 6.41
CA ASP A 90 -7.63 -1.06 6.71
C ASP A 90 -8.29 -1.50 5.40
N ALA A 91 -8.37 -2.81 5.13
CA ALA A 91 -8.87 -3.33 3.87
C ALA A 91 -9.74 -4.57 4.02
N ASP A 92 -10.70 -4.73 3.11
CA ASP A 92 -11.58 -5.89 3.07
C ASP A 92 -10.90 -7.05 2.35
N ALA A 93 -10.49 -8.06 3.12
CA ALA A 93 -9.82 -9.25 2.60
C ALA A 93 -10.77 -10.47 2.54
N ASN A 94 -12.04 -10.25 2.15
CA ASN A 94 -13.12 -11.27 2.14
C ASN A 94 -13.44 -11.88 3.53
N GLY A 95 -13.08 -11.17 4.61
CA GLY A 95 -13.40 -11.53 5.99
C GLY A 95 -14.69 -10.86 6.49
N ALA A 96 -15.02 -11.08 7.77
CA ALA A 96 -16.16 -10.42 8.42
C ALA A 96 -15.88 -8.95 8.78
N GLU A 97 -14.61 -8.59 8.97
CA GLU A 97 -14.16 -7.25 9.34
C GLU A 97 -12.94 -6.85 8.47
N PRO A 98 -12.76 -5.54 8.19
CA PRO A 98 -11.56 -5.05 7.55
C PRO A 98 -10.32 -5.40 8.38
N ILE A 99 -9.22 -5.75 7.70
CA ILE A 99 -7.96 -6.08 8.36
C ILE A 99 -6.97 -4.91 8.28
N PRO A 100 -6.22 -4.63 9.36
CA PRO A 100 -5.18 -3.61 9.33
C PRO A 100 -3.98 -4.10 8.50
N CYS A 101 -3.58 -3.26 7.56
CA CYS A 101 -2.43 -3.45 6.68
C CYS A 101 -1.36 -2.39 6.95
N LEU A 102 -0.09 -2.77 6.78
CA LEU A 102 1.05 -1.90 7.04
C LEU A 102 2.19 -2.21 6.06
N ILE A 103 2.68 -1.17 5.38
CA ILE A 103 3.79 -1.28 4.43
C ILE A 103 4.85 -0.22 4.78
N ALA A 104 6.11 -0.66 4.91
CA ALA A 104 7.27 0.21 5.08
C ALA A 104 8.21 0.08 3.88
N ALA A 105 8.73 1.22 3.42
CA ALA A 105 9.59 1.27 2.26
C ALA A 105 10.52 2.50 2.28
N GLY A 106 11.56 2.45 1.44
CA GLY A 106 12.46 3.58 1.20
C GLY A 106 11.80 4.73 0.40
N ARG A 107 10.84 4.42 -0.48
CA ARG A 107 10.10 5.43 -1.26
C ARG A 107 8.75 4.89 -1.73
N LEU A 108 7.79 5.78 -1.93
CA LEU A 108 6.52 5.52 -2.60
C LEU A 108 6.38 6.40 -3.83
N GLU A 109 5.94 5.80 -4.93
CA GLU A 109 5.49 6.48 -6.15
C GLU A 109 4.02 6.10 -6.41
N VAL A 110 3.19 7.11 -6.69
CA VAL A 110 1.78 6.94 -7.05
C VAL A 110 1.63 7.18 -8.55
N VAL A 111 1.34 6.13 -9.30
CA VAL A 111 1.24 6.18 -10.77
C VAL A 111 -0.23 6.12 -11.17
N HIS A 112 -0.76 7.21 -11.70
CA HIS A 112 -2.12 7.26 -12.24
C HIS A 112 -2.08 7.11 -13.77
N GLN A 113 -2.16 5.87 -14.24
CA GLN A 113 -2.17 5.56 -15.67
C GLN A 113 -2.94 4.27 -15.92
N LEU A 114 -3.70 4.23 -17.01
CA LEU A 114 -4.33 3.00 -17.50
C LEU A 114 -3.25 2.03 -18.00
N VAL A 115 -3.19 0.84 -17.40
CA VAL A 115 -2.29 -0.25 -17.79
C VAL A 115 -3.13 -1.46 -18.15
N THR A 116 -2.98 -1.96 -19.37
CA THR A 116 -3.63 -3.21 -19.80
C THR A 116 -2.94 -4.41 -19.20
N ARG A 117 -3.73 -5.32 -18.64
CA ARG A 117 -3.28 -6.64 -18.17
C ARG A 117 -3.43 -7.63 -19.31
N ASN A 118 -2.35 -8.32 -19.66
CA ASN A 118 -2.42 -9.43 -20.58
C ASN A 118 -2.72 -10.70 -19.76
N PRO A 119 -3.78 -11.45 -20.08
CA PRO A 119 -4.08 -12.71 -19.40
C PRO A 119 -3.03 -13.79 -19.67
#